data_AF-A0A6M0AFT8-F1
#
_entry.id   AF-A0A6M0AFT8-F1
#
_cell.length_a   1.000
_cell.length_b   1.000
_cell.length_c   1.000
_cell.angle_alpha   90.00
_cell.angle_beta   90.00
_cell.angle_gamma   90.00
#
_symmetry.space_group_name_H-M   'P 1'
#
loop_
_entity.id
_entity.type
_entity.pdbx_description
1 polymer ?
#
loop_
_entity_poly.entity_id
_entity_poly.type
_entity_poly.pdbx_seq_one_letter_code
_entity_poly.pdbx_strand_id
1 'polypeptide(L)' 'MQKPMFETAEQFPVLGLPVHLLDNYSHYLDDRLTKGLGSHVVTLNAEMAIQGERNPELAAVIKQAELVIP' A
#
# COMPACT_ATOMS: atom_id res chain seq x y z
N MET A 1 3.70 14.90 22.20
CA MET A 1 4.32 13.70 21.59
C MET A 1 3.22 12.93 20.91
N GLN A 2 3.19 12.92 19.57
CA GLN A 2 2.14 12.23 18.80
C GLN A 2 2.64 10.81 18.50
N LYS A 3 1.83 9.82 18.86
CA LYS A 3 2.13 8.39 18.70
C LYS A 3 2.24 8.08 17.20
N PRO A 4 3.23 7.33 16.69
CA PRO A 4 3.24 6.96 15.28
C PRO A 4 2.10 5.96 15.05
N MET A 5 1.02 6.43 14.43
CA MET A 5 -0.22 5.67 14.22
C MET A 5 -0.22 4.99 12.84
N PHE A 6 0.90 4.35 12.48
CA PHE A 6 1.10 3.81 11.13
C PHE A 6 1.39 2.31 11.10
N GLU A 7 1.37 1.63 12.25
CA GLU A 7 1.70 0.19 12.29
C GLU A 7 0.60 -0.71 11.71
N THR A 8 -0.61 -0.21 11.50
CA THR A 8 -1.66 -0.93 10.75
C THR A 8 -2.57 0.09 10.05
N ALA A 9 -2.16 0.59 8.88
CA ALA A 9 -3.05 1.35 8.02
C ALA A 9 -4.27 0.46 7.67
N GLU A 10 -5.48 0.99 7.83
CA GLU A 10 -6.70 0.24 7.47
C GLU A 10 -6.61 -0.13 5.99
N GLN A 11 -6.91 -1.38 5.66
CA GLN A 11 -6.91 -1.86 4.29
C GLN A 11 -8.34 -2.08 3.81
N PHE A 12 -8.65 -1.57 2.63
CA PHE A 12 -9.90 -1.82 1.93
C PHE A 12 -9.64 -2.67 0.69
N PRO A 13 -10.39 -3.77 0.47
CA PRO A 13 -10.21 -4.60 -0.71
C PRO A 13 -10.86 -3.97 -1.93
N VAL A 14 -10.08 -3.81 -3.02
CA VAL A 14 -10.59 -3.46 -4.36
C VAL A 14 -10.33 -4.65 -5.27
N LEU A 15 -11.39 -5.33 -5.70
CA LEU A 15 -11.30 -6.60 -6.46
C LEU A 15 -10.35 -7.64 -5.81
N GLY A 16 -10.34 -7.69 -4.47
CA GLY A 16 -9.49 -8.60 -3.70
C GLY A 16 -8.02 -8.20 -3.57
N LEU A 17 -7.62 -7.02 -4.06
CA LEU A 17 -6.31 -6.41 -3.82
C LEU A 17 -6.40 -5.40 -2.68
N PRO A 18 -5.40 -5.31 -1.79
CA PRO A 18 -5.42 -4.38 -0.66
C PRO A 18 -5.12 -2.95 -1.13
N VAL A 19 -5.92 -1.99 -0.68
CA VAL A 19 -5.62 -0.56 -0.77
C VAL A 19 -5.50 -0.02 0.65
N HIS A 20 -4.42 0.67 0.97
CA HIS A 20 -4.25 1.27 2.29
C HIS A 20 -4.99 2.60 2.35
N LEU A 21 -5.83 2.78 3.35
CA LEU A 21 -6.53 4.02 3.66
C LEU A 21 -5.71 4.80 4.68
N LEU A 22 -5.12 5.91 4.24
CA LEU A 22 -4.31 6.80 5.08
C LEU A 22 -4.71 8.25 4.83
N ASP A 23 -4.79 9.04 5.90
CA ASP A 23 -4.99 10.49 5.79
C ASP A 23 -3.75 11.19 5.18
N ASN A 24 -2.56 10.61 5.35
CA ASN A 24 -1.31 11.18 4.86
C ASN A 24 -0.28 10.09 4.49
N TYR A 25 -0.28 9.70 3.22
CA TYR A 25 0.67 8.74 2.65
C TYR A 25 2.13 9.24 2.71
N SER A 26 2.36 10.54 2.54
CA SER A 26 3.72 11.10 2.57
C SER A 26 4.36 10.98 3.95
N HIS A 27 3.58 11.18 5.01
CA HIS A 27 4.08 11.01 6.38
C HIS A 27 4.46 9.55 6.68
N TYR A 28 3.72 8.57 6.13
CA TYR A 28 4.11 7.16 6.24
C TYR A 28 5.49 6.91 5.60
N LEU A 29 5.72 7.46 4.40
CA LEU A 29 7.00 7.30 3.70
C LEU A 29 8.14 8.03 4.40
N ASP A 30 7.88 9.21 4.96
CA ASP A 30 8.87 9.96 5.75
C ASP A 30 9.26 9.21 7.04
N ASP A 31 8.30 8.62 7.75
CA ASP A 31 8.56 7.81 8.94
C ASP A 31 9.42 6.57 8.60
N ARG A 32 9.19 5.93 7.45
CA ARG A 32 10.06 4.83 6.99
C ARG A 32 11.45 5.31 6.61
N LEU A 33 11.54 6.43 5.88
CA LEU A 33 12.81 7.02 5.46
C LEU A 33 13.67 7.42 6.65
N THR A 34 13.10 8.08 7.66
CA THR A 34 13.81 8.49 8.88
C THR A 34 14.29 7.31 9.71
N LYS A 35 13.64 6.14 9.60
CA LYS A 35 14.07 4.86 10.19
C LYS A 35 15.06 4.07 9.34
N GLY A 36 15.44 4.57 8.16
CA GLY A 36 16.33 3.86 7.23
C GLY A 36 15.69 2.63 6.58
N LEU A 37 14.35 2.57 6.53
CA LEU A 37 13.61 1.45 5.96
C LEU A 37 13.20 1.76 4.52
N GLY A 38 13.52 0.85 3.59
CA GLY A 38 12.93 0.86 2.26
C GLY A 38 11.42 0.59 2.29
N SER A 39 10.72 0.94 1.22
CA SER A 39 9.29 0.65 1.04
C SER A 39 9.03 0.34 -0.44
N HIS A 40 8.47 -0.83 -0.73
CA HIS A 40 7.85 -1.11 -2.01
C HIS A 40 6.47 -0.44 -2.01
N VAL A 41 6.31 0.54 -2.89
CA VAL A 41 5.08 1.33 -3.03
C VAL A 41 4.44 0.99 -4.36
N VAL A 42 3.17 0.59 -4.33
CA VAL A 42 2.33 0.40 -5.50
C VAL A 42 1.32 1.53 -5.56
N THR A 43 1.20 2.16 -6.72
CA THR A 43 0.11 3.10 -7.05
C THR A 43 -0.93 2.32 -7.85
N LEU A 44 -1.98 1.86 -7.17
CA LEU A 44 -2.97 0.96 -7.73
C LEU A 44 -4.03 1.75 -8.50
N ASN A 45 -3.98 1.68 -9.83
CA ASN A 45 -5.07 2.18 -10.65
C ASN A 45 -6.13 1.08 -10.92
N ALA A 46 -7.25 1.47 -11.54
CA ALA A 46 -8.35 0.56 -11.87
C ALA A 46 -7.94 -0.56 -12.85
N GLU A 47 -7.05 -0.27 -13.81
CA GLU A 47 -6.58 -1.26 -14.78
C GLU A 47 -5.83 -2.40 -14.09
N MET A 48 -4.89 -2.07 -13.21
CA MET A 48 -4.12 -3.05 -12.42
C MET A 48 -5.03 -3.87 -11.51
N ALA A 49 -6.06 -3.25 -10.92
CA ALA A 49 -7.04 -3.95 -10.11
C ALA A 49 -7.80 -5.01 -10.90
N ILE A 50 -8.30 -4.66 -12.10
CA ILE A 50 -9.00 -5.58 -12.99
C ILE A 50 -8.04 -6.67 -13.52
N GLN A 51 -6.81 -6.30 -13.89
CA GLN A 51 -5.81 -7.25 -14.38
C GLN A 51 -5.37 -8.23 -13.30
N GLY A 52 -5.34 -7.81 -12.03
CA GLY A 52 -4.99 -8.68 -10.89
C GLY A 52 -5.92 -9.88 -10.73
N GLU A 53 -7.16 -9.82 -11.21
CA GLU A 53 -8.06 -10.99 -11.21
C GLU A 53 -7.62 -12.09 -12.19
N ARG A 54 -6.84 -11.74 -13.23
CA ARG A 54 -6.42 -12.65 -14.30
C ARG A 54 -4.92 -12.93 -14.32
N ASN A 55 -4.14 -12.04 -13.71
CA ASN A 55 -2.69 -12.15 -13.61
C ASN A 55 -2.29 -12.37 -12.14
N PRO A 56 -2.08 -13.63 -11.72
CA PRO A 56 -1.75 -13.95 -10.32
C PRO A 56 -0.39 -13.41 -9.89
N GLU A 57 0.57 -13.26 -10.81
CA GLU A 57 1.88 -12.67 -10.50
C GLU A 57 1.75 -11.19 -10.16
N LEU A 58 0.99 -10.44 -10.97
CA LEU A 58 0.66 -9.04 -10.67
C LEU A 58 -0.05 -8.91 -9.32
N ALA A 59 -1.06 -9.74 -9.06
CA ALA A 59 -1.76 -9.74 -7.79
C ALA A 59 -0.83 -10.03 -6.60
N ALA A 60 0.13 -10.95 -6.76
CA ALA A 60 1.11 -11.28 -5.72
C ALA A 60 2.05 -10.10 -5.44
N VAL A 61 2.57 -9.44 -6.47
CA VAL A 61 3.43 -8.25 -6.33
C VAL A 61 2.70 -7.12 -5.60
N ILE A 62 1.42 -6.89 -5.92
CA ILE A 62 0.60 -5.87 -5.26
C ILE A 62 0.34 -6.22 -3.79
N LYS A 63 -0.03 -7.48 -3.50
CA LYS A 63 -0.30 -7.95 -2.12
C LYS A 63 0.93 -7.96 -1.21
N GLN A 64 2.14 -8.02 -1.78
CA GLN A 64 3.40 -8.02 -1.03
C GLN A 64 3.96 -6.62 -0.78
N ALA A 65 3.39 -5.56 -1.37
CA ALA A 65 3.87 -4.20 -1.19
C ALA A 65 3.60 -3.68 0.23
N GLU A 66 4.57 -2.97 0.82
CA GLU A 66 4.38 -2.33 2.14
C GLU A 66 3.44 -1.13 2.10
N LEU A 67 3.17 -0.57 0.92
CA LEU A 67 2.17 0.47 0.74
C LEU A 67 1.50 0.36 -0.63
N VAL A 68 0.18 0.37 -0.64
CA VAL A 68 -0.66 0.41 -1.84
C VAL A 68 -1.53 1.66 -1.75
N ILE A 69 -1.27 2.61 -2.63
CA ILE A 69 -1.94 3.92 -2.71
C ILE A 69 -2.98 3.85 -3.85
N PRO A 70 -4.19 4.38 -3.68
CA PRO A 70 -5.17 4.46 -4.77
C PRO A 70 -4.74 5.38 -5.92
#